data_AF-A0A136KYD0-F1
#
_entry.id   AF-A0A136KYD0-F1
#
_cell.length_a   1.000
_cell.length_b   1.000
_cell.length_c   1.000
_cell.angle_alpha   90.00
_cell.angle_beta   90.00
_cell.angle_gamma   90.00
#
_symmetry.space_group_name_H-M   'P 1'
#
loop_
_entity.id
_entity.type
_entity.pdbx_description
1 polymer ?
#
loop_
_entity_poly.entity_id
_entity_poly.type
_entity_poly.pdbx_seq_one_letter_code
_entity_poly.pdbx_strand_id
1 'polypeptide(L)'
;MGVHQTPLIKVPALSIRHAIDFIIISLRTLPIPHSIFLGTIFSLAILPITNTPASHLTFKRLLLLIACTSLITFVLVTAIQAPSGYFYSSTPDPRGKSLARYILLIGLGLIAWFSASWATQKISPKYLTIASILFLLLSSAYTSRSIVNIYNTELQGFIYRAEQWDERDTHIESEKALGNTQIEVIAIDTAQIDIRDIFVTRGKGWTEFVQNCASRYYQVDGLKVED
;
A
#
# COMPACT_ATOMS: atom_id res chain seq x y z
N MET A 1 25.61 7.46 10.64
CA MET A 1 24.85 7.76 11.88
C MET A 1 24.46 6.44 12.50
N GLY A 2 24.85 6.17 13.75
CA GLY A 2 24.46 4.94 14.43
C GLY A 2 22.95 4.91 14.65
N VAL A 3 22.31 3.80 14.34
CA VAL A 3 20.89 3.59 14.63
C VAL A 3 20.77 3.30 16.13
N HIS A 4 20.29 4.26 16.91
CA HIS A 4 20.06 4.08 18.34
C HIS A 4 18.77 3.29 18.54
N GLN A 5 18.90 2.03 18.97
CA GLN A 5 17.76 1.16 19.21
C GLN A 5 16.94 1.62 20.42
N THR A 6 15.61 1.56 20.29
CA THR A 6 14.69 1.82 21.39
C THR A 6 14.78 0.69 22.42
N PRO A 7 14.81 0.98 23.74
CA PRO A 7 14.73 -0.06 24.76
C PRO A 7 13.50 -0.96 24.57
N LEU A 8 13.68 -2.29 24.61
CA LEU A 8 12.61 -3.27 24.34
C LEU A 8 11.33 -3.04 25.15
N ILE A 9 11.46 -2.59 26.39
CA ILE A 9 10.31 -2.31 27.28
C ILE A 9 9.41 -1.17 26.78
N LYS A 10 9.96 -0.23 25.99
CA LYS A 10 9.21 0.90 25.42
C LYS A 10 8.57 0.58 24.08
N VAL A 11 9.02 -0.47 23.39
CA VAL A 11 8.55 -0.82 22.05
C VAL A 11 7.04 -1.08 22.01
N PRO A 12 6.42 -1.88 22.91
CA PRO A 12 4.99 -2.14 22.84
C PRO A 12 4.14 -0.86 22.92
N ALA A 13 4.47 0.05 23.85
CA ALA A 13 3.75 1.31 24.01
C ALA A 13 3.91 2.22 22.77
N LEU A 14 5.11 2.26 22.19
CA LEU A 14 5.38 3.04 20.99
C LEU A 14 4.64 2.47 19.77
N SER A 15 4.64 1.14 19.59
CA SER A 15 3.93 0.45 18.52
C SER A 15 2.42 0.66 18.60
N ILE A 16 1.85 0.58 19.81
CA ILE A 16 0.43 0.84 20.06
C ILE A 16 0.09 2.27 19.65
N ARG A 17 0.89 3.25 20.08
CA ARG A 17 0.69 4.66 19.70
C ARG A 17 0.73 4.83 18.19
N HIS A 18 1.75 4.30 17.52
CA HIS A 18 1.88 4.39 16.06
C HIS A 18 0.73 3.71 15.32
N ALA A 19 0.20 2.60 15.84
CA ALA A 19 -0.96 1.93 15.28
C ALA A 19 -2.23 2.78 15.39
N ILE A 20 -2.46 3.40 16.56
CA ILE A 20 -3.59 4.32 16.78
C ILE A 20 -3.48 5.51 15.82
N ASP A 21 -2.32 6.17 15.79
CA ASP A 21 -2.06 7.31 14.92
C ASP A 21 -2.28 6.93 13.44
N PHE A 22 -1.75 5.78 13.02
CA PHE A 22 -1.92 5.25 11.67
C PHE A 22 -3.40 5.06 11.31
N ILE A 23 -4.18 4.39 12.17
CA ILE A 23 -5.61 4.11 11.91
C ILE A 23 -6.41 5.41 11.84
N ILE A 24 -6.21 6.33 12.80
CA ILE A 24 -6.92 7.62 12.83
C ILE A 24 -6.61 8.43 11.58
N ILE A 25 -5.33 8.55 11.22
CA ILE A 25 -4.91 9.30 10.03
C ILE A 25 -5.48 8.64 8.78
N SER A 26 -5.35 7.32 8.64
CA SER A 26 -5.88 6.57 7.49
C SER A 26 -7.36 6.86 7.26
N LEU A 27 -8.18 6.72 8.31
CA LEU A 27 -9.63 6.89 8.20
C LEU A 27 -10.02 8.34 7.90
N ARG A 28 -9.26 9.32 8.42
CA ARG A 28 -9.52 10.75 8.20
C ARG A 28 -9.08 11.26 6.84
N THR A 29 -7.95 10.78 6.31
CA THR A 29 -7.40 11.32 5.06
C THR A 29 -8.06 10.72 3.82
N LEU A 30 -8.59 9.50 3.91
CA LEU A 30 -9.15 8.78 2.76
C LEU A 30 -10.61 8.33 2.99
N PRO A 31 -11.53 9.20 3.45
CA PRO A 31 -12.88 8.77 3.82
C PRO A 31 -13.67 8.22 2.62
N ILE A 32 -13.54 8.84 1.45
CA ILE A 32 -14.24 8.41 0.24
C ILE A 32 -13.75 7.03 -0.24
N PRO A 33 -12.43 6.77 -0.41
CA PRO A 33 -11.94 5.44 -0.75
C PRO A 33 -12.41 4.34 0.22
N HIS A 34 -12.45 4.61 1.53
CA HIS A 34 -12.97 3.64 2.50
C HIS A 34 -14.45 3.36 2.31
N SER A 35 -15.27 4.39 2.12
CA SER A 35 -16.71 4.23 1.92
C SER A 35 -17.02 3.45 0.65
N ILE A 36 -16.29 3.74 -0.45
CA ILE A 36 -16.41 2.98 -1.69
C ILE A 36 -16.00 1.52 -1.48
N PHE A 37 -14.86 1.26 -0.83
CA PHE A 37 -14.41 -0.09 -0.53
C PHE A 37 -15.40 -0.87 0.34
N LEU A 38 -15.82 -0.29 1.47
CA LEU A 38 -16.77 -0.90 2.41
C LEU A 38 -18.11 -1.22 1.71
N GLY A 39 -18.65 -0.26 0.96
CA GLY A 39 -19.91 -0.45 0.23
C GLY A 39 -19.79 -1.49 -0.88
N THR A 40 -18.64 -1.61 -1.54
CA THR A 40 -18.38 -2.64 -2.54
C THR A 40 -18.33 -4.03 -1.93
N ILE A 41 -17.58 -4.22 -0.83
CA ILE A 41 -17.54 -5.51 -0.14
C ILE A 41 -18.92 -5.87 0.45
N PHE A 42 -19.63 -4.89 1.02
CA PHE A 42 -20.99 -5.06 1.52
C PHE A 42 -21.95 -5.49 0.39
N SER A 43 -21.86 -4.85 -0.77
CA SER A 43 -22.70 -5.16 -1.94
C SER A 43 -22.41 -6.54 -2.50
N LEU A 44 -21.12 -6.91 -2.62
CA LEU A 44 -20.69 -8.22 -3.07
C LEU A 44 -21.12 -9.34 -2.11
N ALA A 45 -21.13 -9.09 -0.81
CA ALA A 45 -21.61 -10.05 0.18
C ALA A 45 -23.12 -10.35 0.04
N ILE A 46 -23.92 -9.41 -0.48
CA ILE A 46 -25.38 -9.59 -0.65
C ILE A 46 -25.71 -10.51 -1.83
N LEU A 47 -25.00 -10.41 -2.96
CA LEU A 47 -25.38 -11.07 -4.22
C LEU A 47 -25.48 -12.61 -4.13
N PRO A 48 -24.59 -13.34 -3.44
CA PRO A 48 -24.68 -14.80 -3.32
C PRO A 48 -25.78 -15.27 -2.34
N ILE A 49 -26.15 -14.42 -1.38
CA ILE A 49 -27.00 -14.81 -0.24
C ILE A 49 -28.48 -14.97 -0.66
N THR A 50 -28.91 -14.38 -1.78
CA THR A 50 -30.32 -14.42 -2.21
C THR A 50 -30.85 -15.83 -2.46
N ASN A 51 -29.97 -16.83 -2.65
CA ASN A 51 -30.35 -18.20 -2.99
C ASN A 51 -30.01 -19.22 -1.89
N THR A 52 -29.44 -18.80 -0.76
CA THR A 52 -29.08 -19.69 0.35
C THR A 52 -29.99 -19.44 1.56
N PRO A 53 -30.43 -20.48 2.29
CA PRO A 53 -31.20 -20.29 3.51
C PRO A 53 -30.37 -19.46 4.49
N ALA A 54 -30.92 -18.32 4.90
CA ALA A 54 -30.20 -17.36 5.73
C ALA A 54 -29.76 -18.02 7.04
N SER A 55 -28.45 -18.20 7.21
CA SER A 55 -27.87 -18.52 8.52
C SER A 55 -28.24 -17.40 9.48
N HIS A 56 -29.03 -17.71 10.52
CA HIS A 56 -29.50 -16.71 11.47
C HIS A 56 -28.32 -16.14 12.27
N LEU A 57 -27.90 -14.92 11.93
CA LEU A 57 -26.83 -14.20 12.61
C LEU A 57 -27.48 -13.27 13.62
N THR A 58 -27.37 -13.61 14.91
CA THR A 58 -27.90 -12.77 15.97
C THR A 58 -27.08 -11.48 16.09
N PHE A 59 -27.73 -10.38 16.51
CA PHE A 59 -27.04 -9.10 16.69
C PHE A 59 -25.88 -9.17 17.68
N LYS A 60 -26.01 -9.98 18.75
CA LYS A 60 -24.93 -10.25 19.70
C LYS A 60 -23.72 -10.90 19.03
N ARG A 61 -23.96 -11.87 18.13
CA ARG A 61 -22.89 -12.54 17.38
C ARG A 61 -22.25 -11.60 16.36
N LEU A 62 -23.03 -10.72 15.72
CA LEU A 62 -22.50 -9.68 14.85
C LEU A 62 -21.55 -8.74 15.61
N LEU A 63 -21.98 -8.21 16.76
CA LEU A 63 -21.14 -7.34 17.59
C LEU A 63 -19.86 -8.04 18.05
N LEU A 64 -19.95 -9.31 18.45
CA LEU A 64 -18.79 -10.11 18.82
C LEU A 64 -17.82 -10.27 17.64
N LEU A 65 -18.33 -10.60 16.44
CA LEU A 65 -17.49 -10.72 15.24
C LEU A 65 -16.82 -9.40 14.88
N ILE A 66 -17.53 -8.28 14.95
CA ILE A 66 -16.97 -6.94 14.70
C ILE A 66 -15.89 -6.63 15.74
N ALA A 67 -16.16 -6.82 17.03
CA ALA A 67 -15.20 -6.56 18.10
C ALA A 67 -13.93 -7.44 17.97
N CYS A 68 -14.09 -8.73 17.73
CA CYS A 68 -12.96 -9.65 17.49
C CYS A 68 -12.16 -9.24 16.26
N THR A 69 -12.83 -8.91 15.15
CA THR A 69 -12.16 -8.47 13.91
C THR A 69 -11.37 -7.19 14.15
N SER A 70 -11.98 -6.18 14.77
CA SER A 70 -11.31 -4.91 15.10
C SER A 70 -10.11 -5.12 16.02
N LEU A 71 -10.23 -5.99 17.04
CA LEU A 71 -9.13 -6.31 17.94
C LEU A 71 -7.98 -7.01 17.21
N ILE A 72 -8.27 -8.02 16.40
CA ILE A 72 -7.26 -8.74 15.61
C ILE A 72 -6.56 -7.78 14.63
N THR A 73 -7.33 -6.98 13.89
CA THR A 73 -6.79 -5.96 12.99
C THR A 73 -5.88 -4.98 13.74
N PHE A 74 -6.29 -4.52 14.92
CA PHE A 74 -5.49 -3.60 15.74
C PHE A 74 -4.17 -4.24 16.21
N VAL A 75 -4.21 -5.48 16.70
CA VAL A 75 -3.01 -6.21 17.13
C VAL A 75 -2.04 -6.43 15.97
N LEU A 76 -2.55 -6.84 14.80
CA LEU A 76 -1.72 -7.03 13.61
C LEU A 76 -1.10 -5.73 13.11
N VAL A 77 -1.87 -4.63 13.06
CA VAL A 77 -1.34 -3.30 12.71
C VAL A 77 -0.26 -2.89 13.70
N THR A 78 -0.47 -3.11 15.00
CA THR A 78 0.52 -2.83 16.06
C THR A 78 1.80 -3.64 15.86
N ALA A 79 1.69 -4.93 15.55
CA ALA A 79 2.85 -5.78 15.26
C ALA A 79 3.64 -5.27 14.05
N ILE A 80 2.97 -4.78 13.00
CA ILE A 80 3.64 -4.19 11.82
C ILE A 80 4.42 -2.91 12.18
N GLN A 81 3.97 -2.14 13.18
CA GLN A 81 4.69 -0.95 13.63
C GLN A 81 5.92 -1.28 14.50
N ALA A 82 6.02 -2.50 15.03
CA ALA A 82 7.03 -2.84 16.04
C ALA A 82 8.49 -2.77 15.54
N PRO A 83 8.85 -3.27 14.34
CA PRO A 83 10.21 -3.15 13.83
C PRO A 83 10.66 -1.71 13.69
N SER A 84 9.84 -0.83 13.10
CA SER A 84 10.18 0.59 12.95
C SER A 84 10.27 1.31 14.28
N GLY A 85 9.39 0.98 15.24
CA GLY A 85 9.49 1.50 16.60
C GLY A 85 10.76 1.06 17.33
N TYR A 86 11.23 -0.17 17.10
CA TYR A 86 12.46 -0.69 17.69
C TYR A 86 13.72 -0.09 17.09
N PHE A 87 13.84 -0.12 15.76
CA PHE A 87 15.06 0.32 15.07
C PHE A 87 15.14 1.85 14.93
N TYR A 88 14.04 2.54 14.65
CA TYR A 88 14.09 3.95 14.27
C TYR A 88 13.40 4.90 15.25
N SER A 89 12.77 4.37 16.33
CA SER A 89 11.91 5.15 17.23
C SER A 89 10.85 5.99 16.48
N SER A 90 10.47 5.57 15.28
CA SER A 90 9.61 6.32 14.37
C SER A 90 8.54 5.43 13.75
N THR A 91 7.52 6.05 13.16
CA THR A 91 6.58 5.32 12.30
C THR A 91 7.33 4.74 11.09
N PRO A 92 6.85 3.61 10.51
CA PRO A 92 7.37 3.07 9.27
C PRO A 92 7.36 4.11 8.16
N ASP A 93 8.26 3.92 7.20
CA ASP A 93 8.23 4.65 5.93
C ASP A 93 6.93 4.36 5.16
N PRO A 94 6.60 5.13 4.11
CA PRO A 94 5.39 4.95 3.34
C PRO A 94 5.18 3.51 2.81
N ARG A 95 6.25 2.78 2.46
CA ARG A 95 6.14 1.38 2.01
C ARG A 95 5.80 0.46 3.18
N GLY A 96 6.44 0.65 4.34
CA GLY A 96 6.07 -0.08 5.56
C GLY A 96 4.61 0.14 5.98
N LYS A 97 4.05 1.33 5.73
CA LYS A 97 2.63 1.63 5.97
C LYS A 97 1.67 0.89 5.04
N SER A 98 2.11 0.45 3.86
CA SER A 98 1.25 -0.29 2.91
C SER A 98 0.75 -1.62 3.49
N LEU A 99 1.59 -2.33 4.25
CA LEU A 99 1.20 -3.58 4.89
C LEU A 99 0.14 -3.34 5.98
N ALA A 100 0.32 -2.31 6.80
CA ALA A 100 -0.68 -1.90 7.81
C ALA A 100 -2.00 -1.48 7.15
N ARG A 101 -1.93 -0.79 6.00
CA ARG A 101 -3.10 -0.40 5.20
C ARG A 101 -3.87 -1.62 4.70
N TYR A 102 -3.15 -2.62 4.18
CA TYR A 102 -3.74 -3.85 3.69
C TYR A 102 -4.50 -4.60 4.79
N ILE A 103 -3.89 -4.77 5.97
CA ILE A 103 -4.53 -5.40 7.13
C ILE A 103 -5.77 -4.61 7.60
N LEU A 104 -5.69 -3.27 7.62
CA LEU A 104 -6.84 -2.42 7.94
C LEU A 104 -8.01 -2.65 6.97
N LEU A 105 -7.73 -2.69 5.66
CA LEU A 105 -8.76 -2.92 4.63
C LEU A 105 -9.37 -4.32 4.73
N ILE A 106 -8.59 -5.37 5.03
CA ILE A 106 -9.15 -6.71 5.29
C ILE A 106 -10.11 -6.66 6.48
N GLY A 107 -9.72 -6.05 7.60
CA GLY A 107 -10.57 -5.92 8.78
C GLY A 107 -11.88 -5.19 8.48
N LEU A 108 -11.79 -4.05 7.77
CA LEU A 108 -12.96 -3.29 7.31
C LEU A 108 -13.84 -4.11 6.36
N GLY A 109 -13.25 -4.86 5.43
CA GLY A 109 -13.96 -5.72 4.49
C GLY A 109 -14.74 -6.83 5.20
N LEU A 110 -14.14 -7.50 6.19
CA LEU A 110 -14.82 -8.50 7.01
C LEU A 110 -15.99 -7.90 7.81
N ILE A 111 -15.80 -6.70 8.39
CA ILE A 111 -16.88 -5.99 9.10
C ILE A 111 -18.04 -5.67 8.14
N ALA A 112 -17.74 -5.18 6.93
CA ALA A 112 -18.74 -4.93 5.89
C ALA A 112 -19.48 -6.22 5.51
N TRP A 113 -18.75 -7.32 5.33
CA TRP A 113 -19.32 -8.63 4.99
C TRP A 113 -20.28 -9.17 6.05
N PHE A 114 -19.90 -9.14 7.34
CA PHE A 114 -20.77 -9.56 8.43
C PHE A 114 -22.01 -8.66 8.55
N SER A 115 -21.83 -7.36 8.35
CA SER A 115 -22.92 -6.39 8.35
C SER A 115 -23.93 -6.66 7.23
N ALA A 116 -23.43 -6.96 6.02
CA ALA A 116 -24.26 -7.35 4.88
C ALA A 116 -25.03 -8.65 5.17
N SER A 117 -24.35 -9.65 5.72
CA SER A 117 -24.95 -10.94 6.10
C SER A 117 -26.06 -10.82 7.15
N TRP A 118 -25.96 -9.82 8.03
CA TRP A 118 -27.02 -9.48 8.99
C TRP A 118 -28.16 -8.69 8.33
N ALA A 119 -27.83 -7.72 7.47
CA ALA A 119 -28.80 -6.86 6.78
C ALA A 119 -29.75 -7.67 5.89
N THR A 120 -29.25 -8.71 5.20
CA THR A 120 -30.08 -9.61 4.38
C THR A 120 -31.14 -10.38 5.16
N GLN A 121 -31.01 -10.46 6.49
CA GLN A 121 -32.01 -11.09 7.38
C GLN A 121 -33.10 -10.13 7.82
N LYS A 122 -32.88 -8.82 7.66
CA LYS A 122 -33.77 -7.75 8.16
C LYS A 122 -34.46 -6.99 7.05
N ILE A 123 -33.82 -6.89 5.88
CA ILE A 123 -34.31 -6.12 4.74
C ILE A 123 -34.61 -7.12 3.62
N SER A 124 -35.69 -6.87 2.87
CA SER A 124 -36.06 -7.74 1.75
C SER A 124 -34.91 -7.85 0.73
N PRO A 125 -34.55 -9.07 0.29
CA PRO A 125 -33.41 -9.31 -0.58
C PRO A 125 -33.55 -8.56 -1.91
N LYS A 126 -34.78 -8.34 -2.41
CA LYS A 126 -35.01 -7.60 -3.65
C LYS A 126 -34.46 -6.16 -3.58
N TYR A 127 -34.77 -5.43 -2.51
CA TYR A 127 -34.32 -4.04 -2.37
C TYR A 127 -32.81 -3.96 -2.13
N LEU A 128 -32.26 -4.86 -1.31
CA LEU A 128 -30.83 -4.94 -1.08
C LEU A 128 -30.06 -5.26 -2.37
N THR A 129 -30.52 -6.21 -3.18
CA THR A 129 -29.88 -6.55 -4.45
C THR A 129 -29.89 -5.37 -5.42
N ILE A 130 -31.02 -4.66 -5.56
CA ILE A 130 -31.09 -3.46 -6.42
C ILE A 130 -30.13 -2.38 -5.91
N ALA A 131 -30.13 -2.11 -4.60
CA ALA A 131 -29.22 -1.12 -4.01
C ALA A 131 -27.74 -1.51 -4.20
N SER A 132 -27.40 -2.78 -4.00
CA SER A 132 -26.05 -3.32 -4.22
C SER A 132 -25.60 -3.16 -5.67
N ILE A 133 -26.46 -3.48 -6.65
CA ILE A 133 -26.14 -3.29 -8.07
C ILE A 133 -25.89 -1.82 -8.39
N LEU A 134 -26.76 -0.91 -7.93
CA LEU A 134 -26.58 0.53 -8.12
C LEU A 134 -25.28 1.04 -7.47
N PHE A 135 -24.97 0.57 -6.27
CA PHE A 135 -23.73 0.94 -5.59
C PHE A 135 -22.49 0.41 -6.33
N LEU A 136 -22.52 -0.83 -6.82
CA LEU A 136 -21.41 -1.40 -7.60
C LEU A 136 -21.18 -0.65 -8.91
N LEU A 137 -22.24 -0.20 -9.59
CA LEU A 137 -22.13 0.67 -10.76
C LEU A 137 -21.46 2.01 -10.39
N LEU A 138 -21.88 2.63 -9.29
CA LEU A 138 -21.27 3.87 -8.79
C LEU A 138 -19.80 3.67 -8.40
N SER A 139 -19.48 2.57 -7.70
CA SER A 139 -18.10 2.22 -7.34
C SER A 139 -17.25 2.01 -8.59
N SER A 140 -17.77 1.33 -9.60
CA SER A 140 -17.07 1.10 -10.87
C SER A 140 -16.78 2.42 -11.60
N ALA A 141 -17.74 3.34 -11.62
CA ALA A 141 -17.55 4.69 -12.16
C ALA A 141 -16.47 5.45 -11.37
N TYR A 142 -16.49 5.37 -10.04
CA TYR A 142 -15.47 5.98 -9.17
C TYR A 142 -14.06 5.42 -9.42
N THR A 143 -13.92 4.09 -9.53
CA THR A 143 -12.62 3.47 -9.83
C THR A 143 -12.14 3.83 -11.24
N SER A 144 -13.06 3.89 -12.20
CA SER A 144 -12.75 4.30 -13.58
C SER A 144 -12.24 5.74 -13.65
N ARG A 145 -12.79 6.64 -12.83
CA ARG A 145 -12.27 8.01 -12.68
C ARG A 145 -10.81 8.04 -12.25
N SER A 146 -10.39 7.10 -11.39
CA SER A 146 -8.99 7.04 -10.93
C SER A 146 -8.05 6.66 -12.08
N ILE A 147 -8.48 5.76 -12.97
CA ILE A 147 -7.73 5.40 -14.19
C ILE A 147 -7.55 6.63 -15.08
N VAL A 148 -8.63 7.38 -15.33
CA VAL A 148 -8.57 8.61 -16.15
C VAL A 148 -7.65 9.64 -15.51
N ASN A 149 -7.67 9.79 -14.19
CA ASN A 149 -6.79 10.71 -13.49
C ASN A 149 -5.31 10.32 -13.69
N ILE A 150 -4.96 9.07 -13.42
CA ILE A 150 -3.59 8.55 -13.59
C ILE A 150 -3.13 8.71 -15.05
N TYR A 151 -3.99 8.38 -16.01
CA TYR A 151 -3.70 8.53 -17.43
C TYR A 151 -3.37 9.98 -17.79
N ASN A 152 -4.14 10.94 -17.27
CA ASN A 152 -3.96 12.35 -17.59
C ASN A 152 -2.80 13.01 -16.82
N THR A 153 -2.54 12.62 -15.57
CA THR A 153 -1.59 13.33 -14.69
C THR A 153 -0.24 12.64 -14.57
N GLU A 154 -0.18 11.32 -14.67
CA GLU A 154 1.03 10.55 -14.33
C GLU A 154 1.64 9.80 -15.52
N LEU A 155 0.83 9.45 -16.53
CA LEU A 155 1.29 8.60 -17.66
C LEU A 155 2.51 9.16 -18.38
N GLN A 156 2.50 10.45 -18.73
CA GLN A 156 3.63 11.07 -19.43
C GLN A 156 4.91 10.99 -18.59
N GLY A 157 4.79 11.16 -17.27
CA GLY A 157 5.93 10.99 -16.37
C GLY A 157 6.42 9.55 -16.31
N PHE A 158 5.53 8.55 -16.43
CA PHE A 158 5.94 7.13 -16.52
C PHE A 158 6.65 6.82 -17.84
N ILE A 159 6.13 7.32 -18.97
CA ILE A 159 6.74 7.14 -20.30
C ILE A 159 8.14 7.74 -20.33
N TYR A 160 8.26 9.03 -19.95
CA TYR A 160 9.55 9.71 -19.92
C TYR A 160 10.59 8.96 -19.09
N ARG A 161 10.21 8.44 -17.92
CA ARG A 161 11.14 7.66 -17.10
C ARG A 161 11.51 6.32 -17.72
N ALA A 162 10.57 5.63 -18.37
CA ALA A 162 10.90 4.42 -19.09
C ALA A 162 11.93 4.70 -20.19
N GLU A 163 11.76 5.78 -20.95
CA GLU A 163 12.74 6.22 -21.96
C GLU A 163 14.11 6.50 -21.34
N GLN A 164 14.18 7.21 -20.20
CA GLN A 164 15.44 7.45 -19.50
C GLN A 164 16.11 6.15 -18.99
N TRP A 165 15.33 5.14 -18.60
CA TRP A 165 15.85 3.83 -18.24
C TRP A 165 16.42 3.09 -19.47
N ASP A 166 15.73 3.15 -20.61
CA ASP A 166 16.17 2.53 -21.87
C ASP A 166 17.44 3.21 -22.43
N GLU A 167 17.51 4.54 -22.36
CA GLU A 167 18.69 5.33 -22.74
C GLU A 167 19.90 4.96 -21.88
N ARG A 168 19.70 4.88 -20.56
CA ARG A 168 20.77 4.49 -19.63
C ARG A 168 21.24 3.05 -19.86
N ASP A 169 20.32 2.11 -20.09
CA ASP A 169 20.66 0.71 -20.41
C ASP A 169 21.52 0.63 -21.67
N THR A 170 21.09 1.31 -22.73
CA THR A 170 21.81 1.39 -24.01
C THR A 170 23.21 1.99 -23.83
N HIS A 171 23.33 3.05 -23.02
CA HIS A 171 24.62 3.68 -22.73
C HIS A 171 25.57 2.70 -22.01
N ILE A 172 25.10 2.04 -20.95
CA ILE A 172 25.92 1.08 -20.17
C ILE A 172 26.42 -0.07 -21.06
N GLU A 173 25.54 -0.66 -21.88
CA GLU A 173 25.95 -1.75 -22.76
C GLU A 173 26.94 -1.27 -23.85
N SER A 174 26.78 -0.04 -24.34
CA SER A 174 27.73 0.53 -25.32
C SER A 174 29.12 0.77 -24.72
N GLU A 175 29.20 1.31 -23.50
CA GLU A 175 30.47 1.55 -22.79
C GLU A 175 31.16 0.23 -22.40
N LYS A 176 30.36 -0.75 -21.96
CA LYS A 176 30.83 -2.10 -21.70
C LYS A 176 31.40 -2.76 -22.94
N ALA A 177 30.76 -2.59 -24.11
CA ALA A 177 31.27 -3.12 -25.37
C ALA A 177 32.62 -2.47 -25.80
N LEU A 178 32.89 -1.25 -25.34
CA LEU A 178 34.19 -0.58 -25.50
C LEU A 178 35.25 -1.05 -24.49
N GLY A 179 34.88 -1.92 -23.54
CA GLY A 179 35.76 -2.45 -22.50
C GLY A 179 35.82 -1.59 -21.24
N ASN A 180 34.96 -0.56 -21.11
CA ASN A 180 34.90 0.26 -19.92
C ASN A 180 34.17 -0.48 -18.80
N THR A 181 34.79 -0.55 -17.61
CA THR A 181 34.21 -1.21 -16.43
C THR A 181 33.75 -0.23 -15.35
N GLN A 182 34.14 1.04 -15.47
CA GLN A 182 33.68 2.15 -14.62
C GLN A 182 32.91 3.11 -15.51
N ILE A 183 31.58 3.06 -15.43
CA ILE A 183 30.68 3.76 -16.37
C ILE A 183 29.96 4.88 -15.63
N GLU A 184 29.98 6.08 -16.19
CA GLU A 184 29.19 7.21 -15.69
C GLU A 184 27.77 7.15 -16.29
N VAL A 185 26.74 7.39 -15.49
CA VAL A 185 25.34 7.27 -15.89
C VAL A 185 24.53 8.45 -15.39
N ILE A 186 23.53 8.84 -16.17
CA ILE A 186 22.57 9.85 -15.75
C ILE A 186 21.72 9.35 -14.56
N ALA A 187 21.50 10.22 -13.58
CA ALA A 187 20.56 9.96 -12.50
C ALA A 187 19.13 10.18 -12.99
N ILE A 188 18.26 9.19 -12.77
CA ILE A 188 16.85 9.31 -13.15
C ILE A 188 16.10 9.93 -11.96
N ASP A 189 15.58 11.15 -12.16
CA ASP A 189 14.73 11.76 -11.14
C ASP A 189 13.45 10.93 -10.96
N THR A 190 13.27 10.52 -9.73
CA THR A 190 12.18 9.65 -9.27
C THR A 190 11.53 10.22 -8.01
N ALA A 191 11.86 11.47 -7.65
CA ALA A 191 11.32 12.16 -6.48
C ALA A 191 9.80 12.18 -6.47
N GLN A 192 9.15 12.18 -7.65
CA GLN A 192 7.69 12.20 -7.78
C GLN A 192 6.99 10.88 -7.43
N ILE A 193 7.68 9.73 -7.43
CA ILE A 193 7.06 8.42 -7.13
C ILE A 193 7.50 7.77 -5.82
N ASP A 194 8.26 8.49 -4.98
CA ASP A 194 8.78 7.98 -3.70
C ASP A 194 9.59 6.67 -3.84
N ILE A 195 10.05 6.38 -5.06
CA ILE A 195 11.08 5.38 -5.36
C ILE A 195 12.29 6.19 -5.74
N ARG A 196 12.94 6.83 -4.77
CA ARG A 196 14.22 7.49 -5.05
C ARG A 196 15.14 6.47 -5.71
N ASP A 197 15.54 6.77 -6.92
CA ASP A 197 16.68 6.17 -7.55
C ASP A 197 17.80 6.41 -6.54
N ILE A 198 18.28 5.31 -5.95
CA ILE A 198 18.85 5.34 -4.60
C ILE A 198 20.12 6.21 -4.57
N PHE A 199 20.66 6.55 -5.75
CA PHE A 199 21.66 7.56 -6.07
C PHE A 199 21.71 8.79 -5.14
N VAL A 200 20.57 9.33 -4.69
CA VAL A 200 20.53 10.58 -3.89
C VAL A 200 20.42 10.31 -2.37
N THR A 201 21.05 9.25 -1.86
CA THR A 201 21.25 9.10 -0.41
C THR A 201 22.70 9.36 0.01
N ARG A 202 22.93 10.61 0.46
CA ARG A 202 24.00 11.09 1.33
C ARG A 202 25.45 10.79 0.89
N GLY A 203 26.00 11.76 0.15
CA GLY A 203 27.31 12.32 0.47
C GLY A 203 28.52 11.77 -0.27
N LYS A 204 28.39 10.76 -1.14
CA LYS A 204 29.54 10.21 -1.89
C LYS A 204 29.27 9.69 -3.31
N GLY A 205 28.14 9.98 -3.97
CA GLY A 205 27.94 9.58 -5.38
C GLY A 205 27.86 8.07 -5.66
N TRP A 206 27.91 7.22 -4.63
CA TRP A 206 27.82 5.77 -4.73
C TRP A 206 26.74 5.29 -3.76
N THR A 207 25.73 4.58 -4.27
CA THR A 207 24.70 3.97 -3.42
C THR A 207 24.66 2.47 -3.56
N GLU A 208 24.19 1.81 -2.51
CA GLU A 208 24.28 0.35 -2.34
C GLU A 208 23.59 -0.42 -3.48
N PHE A 209 22.48 0.10 -4.02
CA PHE A 209 21.80 -0.49 -5.18
C PHE A 209 22.62 -0.44 -6.46
N VAL A 210 23.32 0.67 -6.67
CA VAL A 210 24.10 0.96 -7.89
C VAL A 210 25.40 0.16 -7.87
N GLN A 211 26.07 0.18 -6.73
CA GLN A 211 27.37 -0.45 -6.54
C GLN A 211 27.28 -1.97 -6.37
N ASN A 212 26.17 -2.51 -5.87
CA ASN A 212 26.03 -3.96 -5.65
C ASN A 212 25.00 -4.64 -6.56
N CYS A 213 23.88 -4.01 -6.90
CA CYS A 213 22.84 -4.70 -7.69
C CYS A 213 23.01 -4.43 -9.19
N ALA A 214 23.10 -3.17 -9.59
CA ALA A 214 23.19 -2.78 -11.00
C ALA A 214 24.55 -3.17 -11.61
N SER A 215 25.67 -2.85 -10.95
CA SER A 215 27.01 -3.25 -11.39
C SER A 215 27.14 -4.77 -11.61
N ARG A 216 26.56 -5.58 -10.71
CA ARG A 216 26.55 -7.05 -10.82
C ARG A 216 25.67 -7.54 -11.96
N TYR A 217 24.52 -6.92 -12.19
CA TYR A 217 23.65 -7.25 -13.31
C TYR A 217 24.37 -7.01 -14.65
N TYR A 218 24.98 -5.84 -14.82
CA TYR A 218 25.71 -5.46 -16.03
C TYR A 218 27.11 -6.08 -16.14
N GLN A 219 27.64 -6.66 -15.04
CA GLN A 219 28.98 -7.22 -14.94
C GLN A 219 30.09 -6.18 -15.18
N VAL A 220 29.94 -5.02 -14.54
CA VAL A 220 30.91 -3.90 -14.57
C VAL A 220 31.42 -3.62 -13.15
N ASP A 221 32.60 -3.02 -13.02
CA ASP A 221 33.24 -2.76 -11.73
C ASP A 221 32.52 -1.66 -10.93
N GLY A 222 31.87 -0.71 -11.61
CA GLY A 222 31.13 0.36 -10.96
C GLY A 222 30.30 1.20 -11.92
N LEU A 223 29.19 1.72 -11.39
CA LEU A 223 28.37 2.74 -12.03
C LEU A 223 28.41 4.00 -11.15
N LYS A 224 28.78 5.13 -11.75
CA LYS A 224 28.85 6.43 -11.07
C LYS A 224 27.83 7.38 -11.67
N VAL A 225 27.21 8.23 -10.86
CA VAL A 225 26.30 9.26 -11.37
C VAL A 225 27.09 10.43 -11.92
N GLU A 226 26.70 10.90 -13.11
CA GLU A 226 27.14 12.19 -13.64
C GLU A 226 26.45 13.32 -12.84
N ASP A 227 27.25 14.25 -12.30
CA ASP A 227 26.80 15.36 -11.44
C ASP A 227 25.96 16.40 -12.19
#